data_AF-A0A423M7W8-F1
#
_entry.id   AF-A0A423M7W8-F1
#
_cell.length_a   1.000
_cell.length_b   1.000
_cell.length_c   1.000
_cell.angle_alpha   90.00
_cell.angle_beta   90.00
_cell.angle_gamma   90.00
#
_symmetry.space_group_name_H-M   'P 1'
#
loop_
_entity.id
_entity.type
_entity.pdbx_description
1 polymer ?
#
loop_
_entity_poly.entity_id
_entity_poly.type
_entity_poly.pdbx_seq_one_letter_code
_entity_poly.pdbx_strand_id
1 'polypeptide(L)'
;MEFRQSLSQRIIIAFALMSALVAGAFAMGIVATVHLVEEKLISAGLGGDLQRLLLMDNVSDWSHRPEPDQLFYFSGGPGDFELPKDLRHLDSGFHEVFREQLSYHAMVEIVDGRRYVLLQDQSDFEERERVLFAVVLVGFVLSLALAVFLGWVLARKVMAPVVRLARQVRHRDQLLGLAPPLAPDYAADEVGELAVAFDATLGRLRQALTRERLFTSDVSHELRTPLMVLASSCELLLENPAIDQRGRNQVERIARASEEMRELVQTFLMLARSQREDAGSAPQQNLTQVANSLLCVWRELIESKGLTLQFEPGHPSTTCYNATLLTAVMGNLLRNACHYTEKGFIRLTLTANGFVVEDSGVGIPEEKREAMFEPFVRGSEKRGEGLGLGLSLVQRICENQGWTVSLSTMEPNGCRFEVDLGKI
;
A
#
# COMPACT_ATOMS: atom_id res chain seq x y z
N MET A 1 6.40 12.34 -3.86
CA MET A 1 7.83 12.07 -4.12
C MET A 1 8.00 10.57 -4.29
N GLU A 2 7.99 10.09 -5.54
CA GLU A 2 8.29 8.69 -5.83
C GLU A 2 9.80 8.46 -5.69
N PHE A 3 10.20 7.83 -4.59
CA PHE A 3 11.55 7.36 -4.47
C PHE A 3 11.73 6.17 -5.43
N ARG A 4 12.32 6.43 -6.61
CA ARG A 4 12.62 5.43 -7.65
C ARG A 4 13.46 4.23 -7.19
N GLN A 5 14.01 4.27 -5.97
CA GLN A 5 14.86 3.21 -5.43
C GLN A 5 14.42 2.83 -4.01
N SER A 6 14.26 1.52 -3.78
CA SER A 6 13.90 1.00 -2.46
C SER A 6 15.05 1.23 -1.46
N LEU A 7 14.73 1.29 -0.17
CA LEU A 7 15.75 1.53 0.86
C LEU A 7 16.84 0.44 0.86
N SER A 8 16.49 -0.79 0.48
CA SER A 8 17.44 -1.89 0.26
C SER A 8 18.46 -1.60 -0.86
N GLN A 9 18.03 -1.00 -1.98
CA GLN A 9 18.92 -0.65 -3.09
C GLN A 9 19.90 0.45 -2.68
N ARG A 10 19.45 1.42 -1.87
CA ARG A 10 20.32 2.50 -1.38
C ARG A 10 21.43 1.98 -0.48
N ILE A 11 21.14 1.01 0.39
CA ILE A 11 22.16 0.38 1.24
C ILE A 11 23.22 -0.31 0.37
N ILE A 12 22.79 -1.09 -0.64
CA ILE A 12 23.73 -1.78 -1.54
C ILE A 12 24.59 -0.78 -2.31
N ILE A 13 23.98 0.27 -2.87
CA ILE A 13 24.69 1.32 -3.62
C ILE A 13 25.69 2.04 -2.71
N ALA A 14 25.30 2.37 -1.48
CA ALA A 14 26.18 3.06 -0.53
C ALA A 14 27.41 2.21 -0.18
N PHE A 15 27.22 0.91 0.10
CA PHE A 15 28.34 -0.01 0.36
C PHE A 15 29.25 -0.17 -0.86
N ALA A 16 28.68 -0.30 -2.05
CA ALA A 16 29.45 -0.41 -3.29
C ALA A 16 30.26 0.86 -3.58
N LEU A 17 29.65 2.05 -3.45
CA LEU A 17 30.33 3.33 -3.66
C LEU A 17 31.43 3.59 -2.63
N MET A 18 31.17 3.34 -1.35
CA MET A 18 32.16 3.49 -0.29
C MET A 18 33.36 2.55 -0.53
N SER A 19 33.08 1.30 -0.90
CA SER A 19 34.14 0.32 -1.17
C SER A 19 34.92 0.64 -2.44
N ALA A 20 34.24 1.09 -3.51
CA ALA A 20 34.89 1.55 -4.73
C ALA A 20 35.80 2.76 -4.46
N LEU A 21 35.37 3.70 -3.62
CA LEU A 21 36.16 4.87 -3.25
C LEU A 21 37.40 4.48 -2.44
N VAL A 22 37.22 3.67 -1.40
CA VAL A 22 38.33 3.25 -0.54
C VAL A 22 39.31 2.35 -1.30
N ALA A 23 38.82 1.29 -1.95
CA ALA A 23 39.65 0.38 -2.71
C ALA A 23 40.32 1.08 -3.91
N GLY A 24 39.61 2.02 -4.55
CA GLY A 24 40.15 2.83 -5.64
C GLY A 24 41.27 3.76 -5.17
N ALA A 25 41.11 4.41 -4.01
CA ALA A 25 42.15 5.24 -3.41
C ALA A 25 43.40 4.42 -3.06
N PHE A 26 43.24 3.23 -2.47
CA PHE A 26 44.36 2.32 -2.21
C PHE A 26 45.03 1.84 -3.50
N ALA A 27 44.25 1.44 -4.51
CA ALA A 27 44.79 1.02 -5.80
C ALA A 27 45.60 2.15 -6.46
N MET A 28 45.04 3.35 -6.55
CA MET A 28 45.75 4.53 -7.09
C MET A 28 47.01 4.86 -6.28
N GLY A 29 46.96 4.76 -4.95
CA GLY A 29 48.11 4.99 -4.08
C GLY A 29 49.23 3.99 -4.31
N ILE A 30 48.90 2.71 -4.49
CA ILE A 30 49.88 1.66 -4.81
C ILE A 30 50.52 1.95 -6.17
N VAL A 31 49.73 2.22 -7.21
CA VAL A 31 50.26 2.53 -8.55
C VAL A 31 51.15 3.77 -8.53
N ALA A 32 50.69 4.85 -7.89
CA ALA A 32 51.48 6.09 -7.77
C ALA A 32 52.78 5.88 -7.00
N THR A 33 52.77 5.05 -5.95
CA THR A 33 53.98 4.76 -5.17
C THR A 33 55.00 3.99 -6.02
N VAL A 34 54.56 2.98 -6.77
CA VAL A 34 55.45 2.21 -7.66
C VAL A 34 56.12 3.13 -8.67
N HIS A 35 55.33 3.98 -9.34
CA HIS A 35 55.85 4.91 -10.35
C HIS A 35 56.84 5.95 -9.76
N LEU A 36 56.53 6.49 -8.57
CA LEU A 36 57.43 7.43 -7.88
C LEU A 36 58.73 6.77 -7.41
N VAL A 37 58.66 5.51 -6.99
CA VAL A 37 59.83 4.74 -6.54
C VAL A 37 60.74 4.41 -7.71
N GLU A 38 60.16 3.97 -8.82
CA GLU A 38 60.86 3.67 -10.07
C GLU A 38 61.64 4.89 -10.59
N GLU A 39 60.96 6.01 -10.84
CA GLU A 39 61.55 7.21 -11.42
C GLU A 39 62.67 7.79 -10.54
N LYS A 40 62.50 7.79 -9.22
CA LYS A 40 63.46 8.42 -8.29
C LYS A 40 64.61 7.52 -7.89
N LEU A 41 64.37 6.24 -7.55
CA LEU A 41 65.44 5.36 -7.07
C LEU A 41 66.32 4.90 -8.21
N ILE A 42 65.75 4.56 -9.37
CA ILE A 42 66.52 4.02 -10.48
C ILE A 42 67.36 5.13 -11.12
N SER A 43 66.79 6.32 -11.35
CA SER A 43 67.54 7.47 -11.87
C SER A 43 68.68 7.90 -10.94
N ALA A 44 68.42 8.00 -9.63
CA ALA A 44 69.46 8.37 -8.67
C ALA A 44 70.54 7.28 -8.50
N GLY A 45 70.15 6.00 -8.54
CA GLY A 45 71.07 4.87 -8.47
C GLY A 45 72.00 4.81 -9.68
N LEU A 46 71.43 4.76 -10.89
CA LEU A 46 72.18 4.74 -12.15
C LEU A 46 73.08 5.98 -12.32
N GLY A 47 72.60 7.16 -11.92
CA GLY A 47 73.42 8.38 -11.90
C GLY A 47 74.62 8.25 -10.98
N GLY A 48 74.42 7.75 -9.76
CA GLY A 48 75.50 7.53 -8.80
C GLY A 48 76.51 6.47 -9.24
N ASP A 49 76.04 5.39 -9.87
CA ASP A 49 76.90 4.32 -10.38
C ASP A 49 77.71 4.77 -11.60
N LEU A 50 77.09 5.50 -12.53
CA LEU A 50 77.80 6.11 -13.65
C LEU A 50 78.87 7.09 -13.15
N GLN A 51 78.52 7.96 -12.21
CA GLN A 51 79.48 8.89 -11.64
C GLN A 51 80.62 8.18 -10.89
N ARG A 52 80.33 7.06 -10.20
CA ARG A 52 81.37 6.24 -9.55
C ARG A 52 82.34 5.65 -10.57
N LEU A 53 81.86 5.16 -11.72
CA LEU A 53 82.71 4.65 -12.80
C LEU A 53 83.60 5.76 -13.37
N LEU A 54 83.04 6.96 -13.56
CA LEU A 54 83.79 8.12 -14.08
C LEU A 54 84.85 8.65 -13.12
N LEU A 55 84.69 8.43 -11.81
CA LEU A 55 85.65 8.83 -10.78
C LEU A 55 86.79 7.81 -10.56
N MET A 56 86.78 6.66 -11.23
CA MET A 56 87.88 5.70 -11.13
C MET A 56 89.15 6.23 -11.82
N ASP A 57 90.27 6.21 -11.11
CA ASP A 57 91.55 6.80 -11.57
C ASP A 57 92.16 6.07 -12.78
N ASN A 58 91.79 4.81 -13.02
CA ASN A 58 92.39 3.97 -14.05
C ASN A 58 91.33 3.31 -14.94
N VAL A 59 91.41 3.59 -16.25
CA VAL A 59 90.49 3.04 -17.27
C VAL A 59 90.57 1.52 -17.37
N SER A 60 91.67 0.90 -16.90
CA SER A 60 91.80 -0.55 -16.85
C SER A 60 90.92 -1.24 -15.79
N ASP A 61 90.38 -0.48 -14.84
CA ASP A 61 89.44 -0.99 -13.82
C ASP A 61 87.98 -0.93 -14.31
N TRP A 62 87.72 -0.33 -15.48
CA TRP A 62 86.38 -0.29 -16.06
C TRP A 62 85.97 -1.67 -16.59
N SER A 63 84.73 -2.06 -16.28
CA SER A 63 84.10 -3.26 -16.82
C SER A 63 82.95 -2.86 -17.75
N HIS A 64 82.83 -3.55 -18.89
CA HIS A 64 81.66 -3.40 -19.77
C HIS A 64 80.38 -3.83 -19.05
N ARG A 65 80.50 -4.71 -18.04
CA ARG A 65 79.43 -5.11 -17.11
C ARG A 65 79.86 -4.80 -15.68
N PRO A 66 79.63 -3.57 -15.19
CA PRO A 66 79.95 -3.19 -13.81
C PRO A 66 79.18 -4.05 -12.79
N GLU A 67 77.91 -4.30 -13.08
CA GLU A 67 77.02 -5.21 -12.37
C GLU A 67 76.41 -6.22 -13.35
N PRO A 68 75.86 -7.37 -12.88
CA PRO A 68 75.32 -8.41 -13.75
C PRO A 68 74.20 -7.95 -14.70
N ASP A 69 73.44 -6.94 -14.30
CA ASP A 69 72.30 -6.31 -14.99
C ASP A 69 72.67 -4.98 -15.67
N GLN A 70 73.94 -4.55 -15.60
CA GLN A 70 74.38 -3.27 -16.16
C GLN A 70 75.29 -3.44 -17.38
N LEU A 71 75.16 -2.53 -18.35
CA LEU A 71 76.04 -2.43 -19.52
C LEU A 71 76.59 -1.02 -19.66
N PHE A 72 77.91 -0.90 -19.71
CA PHE A 72 78.59 0.38 -19.79
C PHE A 72 79.23 0.59 -21.17
N TYR A 73 78.96 1.76 -21.75
CA TYR A 73 79.43 2.18 -23.07
C TYR A 73 79.95 3.61 -23.05
N PHE A 74 80.91 3.93 -23.92
CA PHE A 74 81.31 5.31 -24.14
C PHE A 74 81.78 5.62 -25.56
N SER A 75 81.71 6.89 -25.93
CA SER A 75 82.09 7.38 -27.26
C SER A 75 83.60 7.21 -27.49
N GLY A 76 83.96 6.43 -28.51
CA GLY A 76 85.36 6.10 -28.82
C GLY A 76 85.97 5.01 -27.93
N GLY A 77 85.14 4.23 -27.22
CA GLY A 77 85.61 3.08 -26.44
C GLY A 77 86.14 1.93 -27.30
N PRO A 78 87.15 1.19 -26.83
CA PRO A 78 87.67 0.03 -27.54
C PRO A 78 86.78 -1.20 -27.36
N GLY A 79 86.58 -1.99 -28.42
CA GLY A 79 85.88 -3.27 -28.36
C GLY A 79 84.44 -3.14 -27.82
N ASP A 80 84.12 -3.91 -26.79
CA ASP A 80 82.76 -4.00 -26.22
C ASP A 80 82.28 -2.69 -25.56
N PHE A 81 83.19 -1.75 -25.27
CA PHE A 81 82.84 -0.43 -24.74
C PHE A 81 82.37 0.56 -25.80
N GLU A 82 82.49 0.25 -27.09
CA GLU A 82 82.11 1.19 -28.16
C GLU A 82 80.61 1.50 -28.10
N LEU A 83 80.27 2.79 -28.03
CA LEU A 83 78.88 3.24 -28.00
C LEU A 83 78.07 2.80 -29.25
N PRO A 84 77.06 1.93 -29.09
CA PRO A 84 76.21 1.45 -30.18
C PRO A 84 75.44 2.59 -30.88
N LYS A 85 75.15 2.44 -32.18
CA LYS A 85 74.53 3.50 -33.00
C LYS A 85 73.14 3.93 -32.50
N ASP A 86 72.40 2.98 -31.94
CA ASP A 86 71.08 3.15 -31.35
C ASP A 86 71.10 3.96 -30.04
N LEU A 87 72.24 4.16 -29.37
CA LEU A 87 72.34 4.98 -28.14
C LEU A 87 72.94 6.38 -28.38
N ARG A 88 73.44 6.64 -29.59
CA ARG A 88 74.09 7.91 -29.96
C ARG A 88 73.14 9.10 -30.09
N HIS A 89 71.83 8.88 -30.04
CA HIS A 89 70.83 9.93 -30.16
C HIS A 89 70.30 10.42 -28.81
N LEU A 90 70.61 9.74 -27.70
CA LEU A 90 70.14 10.08 -26.36
C LEU A 90 70.79 11.38 -25.87
N ASP A 91 70.04 12.26 -25.22
CA ASP A 91 70.60 13.46 -24.61
C ASP A 91 71.20 13.13 -23.23
N SER A 92 71.81 14.11 -22.55
CA SER A 92 72.29 13.86 -21.19
C SER A 92 71.11 13.79 -20.22
N GLY A 93 71.11 12.76 -19.37
CA GLY A 93 70.06 12.50 -18.40
C GLY A 93 69.60 11.05 -18.40
N PHE A 94 68.47 10.83 -17.74
CA PHE A 94 67.82 9.53 -17.61
C PHE A 94 66.85 9.30 -18.79
N HIS A 95 66.94 8.12 -19.41
CA HIS A 95 66.14 7.74 -20.57
C HIS A 95 65.69 6.28 -20.47
N GLU A 96 64.46 6.00 -20.90
CA GLU A 96 63.99 4.63 -21.14
C GLU A 96 64.32 4.22 -22.58
N VAL A 97 64.90 3.02 -22.74
CA VAL A 97 65.37 2.52 -24.03
C VAL A 97 64.94 1.07 -24.21
N PHE A 98 64.18 0.82 -25.27
CA PHE A 98 63.81 -0.54 -25.66
C PHE A 98 64.83 -1.07 -26.67
N ARG A 99 65.53 -2.15 -26.32
CA ARG A 99 66.48 -2.83 -27.22
C ARG A 99 66.06 -4.27 -27.41
N GLU A 100 65.83 -4.64 -28.67
CA GLU A 100 65.31 -5.95 -29.07
C GLU A 100 63.96 -6.29 -28.40
N GLN A 101 63.99 -7.05 -27.30
CA GLN A 101 62.82 -7.45 -26.50
C GLN A 101 62.98 -7.12 -25.00
N LEU A 102 64.06 -6.43 -24.64
CA LEU A 102 64.37 -6.06 -23.27
C LEU A 102 64.21 -4.55 -23.08
N SER A 103 63.78 -4.18 -21.88
CA SER A 103 63.60 -2.79 -21.46
C SER A 103 64.81 -2.38 -20.64
N TYR A 104 65.44 -1.26 -21.03
CA TYR A 104 66.62 -0.74 -20.35
C TYR A 104 66.37 0.68 -19.86
N HIS A 105 66.83 0.96 -18.65
CA HIS A 105 67.03 2.33 -18.20
C HIS A 105 68.45 2.77 -18.52
N ALA A 106 68.58 3.91 -19.19
CA ALA A 106 69.84 4.48 -19.64
C ALA A 106 70.12 5.78 -18.88
N MET A 107 71.30 5.88 -18.27
CA MET A 107 71.83 7.14 -17.78
C MET A 107 72.96 7.61 -18.70
N VAL A 108 72.86 8.86 -19.15
CA VAL A 108 73.78 9.44 -20.12
C VAL A 108 74.44 10.68 -19.55
N GLU A 109 75.78 10.67 -19.50
CA GLU A 109 76.59 11.81 -19.09
C GLU A 109 77.59 12.19 -20.18
N ILE A 110 77.82 13.49 -20.37
CA ILE A 110 78.75 14.01 -21.37
C ILE A 110 79.87 14.76 -20.64
N VAL A 111 81.07 14.18 -20.64
CA VAL A 111 82.27 14.74 -20.01
C VAL A 111 83.34 14.94 -21.08
N ASP A 112 83.89 16.15 -21.18
CA ASP A 112 84.93 16.53 -22.16
C ASP A 112 84.60 16.17 -23.62
N GLY A 113 83.32 16.30 -24.00
CA GLY A 113 82.83 15.97 -25.34
C GLY A 113 82.71 14.47 -25.64
N ARG A 114 83.01 13.60 -24.67
CA ARG A 114 82.75 12.16 -24.73
C ARG A 114 81.47 11.82 -24.00
N ARG A 115 80.67 10.97 -24.62
CA ARG A 115 79.41 10.48 -24.05
C ARG A 115 79.64 9.14 -23.36
N TYR A 116 79.12 9.01 -22.15
CA TYR A 116 79.13 7.80 -21.35
C TYR A 116 77.67 7.38 -21.13
N VAL A 117 77.38 6.10 -21.33
CA VAL A 117 76.05 5.53 -21.22
C VAL A 117 76.13 4.30 -20.34
N LEU A 118 75.38 4.31 -19.24
CA LEU A 118 75.14 3.15 -18.40
C LEU A 118 73.71 2.68 -18.64
N LEU A 119 73.55 1.46 -19.15
CA LEU A 119 72.26 0.79 -19.25
C LEU A 119 72.07 -0.14 -18.06
N GLN A 120 70.84 -0.29 -17.58
CA GLN A 120 70.42 -1.31 -16.64
C GLN A 120 69.20 -2.06 -17.19
N ASP A 121 69.27 -3.40 -17.21
CA ASP A 121 68.16 -4.27 -17.61
C ASP A 121 67.01 -4.19 -16.59
N GLN A 122 65.82 -3.85 -17.07
CA GLN A 122 64.61 -3.68 -16.27
C GLN A 122 63.51 -4.70 -16.61
N SER A 123 63.78 -5.70 -17.45
CA SER A 123 62.75 -6.65 -17.87
C SER A 123 62.12 -7.43 -16.71
N ASP A 124 62.92 -7.83 -15.72
CA ASP A 124 62.42 -8.48 -14.50
C ASP A 124 61.54 -7.55 -13.65
N PHE A 125 61.83 -6.25 -13.67
CA PHE A 125 61.06 -5.24 -12.94
C PHE A 125 59.69 -5.01 -13.61
N GLU A 126 59.66 -4.85 -14.93
CA GLU A 126 58.42 -4.70 -15.72
C GLU A 126 57.48 -5.92 -15.59
N GLU A 127 58.02 -7.14 -15.50
CA GLU A 127 57.20 -8.33 -15.26
C GLU A 127 56.56 -8.30 -13.87
N ARG A 128 57.33 -7.94 -12.83
CA ARG A 128 56.83 -7.81 -11.46
C ARG A 128 55.80 -6.70 -11.33
N GLU A 129 56.00 -5.58 -12.01
CA GLU A 129 55.05 -4.48 -12.06
C GLU A 129 53.72 -4.92 -12.68
N ARG A 130 53.76 -5.62 -13.82
CA ARG A 130 52.55 -6.19 -14.46
C ARG A 130 51.81 -7.15 -13.54
N VAL A 131 52.53 -8.03 -12.84
CA VAL A 131 51.93 -8.94 -11.84
C VAL A 131 51.30 -8.14 -10.69
N LEU A 132 51.98 -7.10 -10.19
CA LEU A 132 51.47 -6.25 -9.13
C LEU A 132 50.20 -5.52 -9.56
N PHE A 133 50.14 -4.95 -10.77
CA PHE A 133 48.93 -4.34 -11.31
C PHE A 133 47.79 -5.33 -11.48
N ALA A 134 48.07 -6.54 -11.95
CA ALA A 134 47.07 -7.60 -12.05
C ALA A 134 46.51 -7.96 -10.67
N VAL A 135 47.37 -8.11 -9.65
CA VAL A 135 46.94 -8.39 -8.27
C VAL A 135 46.11 -7.25 -7.70
N VAL A 136 46.50 -5.98 -7.91
CA VAL A 136 45.75 -4.80 -7.47
C VAL A 136 44.37 -4.75 -8.14
N LEU A 137 44.30 -4.99 -9.44
CA LEU A 137 43.04 -4.98 -10.20
C LEU A 137 42.10 -6.11 -9.74
N VAL A 138 42.61 -7.33 -9.60
CA VAL A 138 41.83 -8.48 -9.11
C VAL A 138 41.37 -8.22 -7.68
N GLY A 139 42.24 -7.71 -6.81
CA GLY A 139 41.90 -7.31 -5.45
C GLY A 139 40.80 -6.26 -5.40
N PHE A 140 40.87 -5.24 -6.24
CA PHE A 140 39.84 -4.21 -6.38
C PHE A 140 38.49 -4.82 -6.77
N VAL A 141 38.45 -5.65 -7.83
CA VAL A 141 37.22 -6.30 -8.29
C VAL A 141 36.63 -7.22 -7.22
N LEU A 142 37.47 -8.03 -6.56
CA LEU A 142 37.03 -8.90 -5.47
C LEU A 142 36.48 -8.11 -4.28
N SER A 143 37.12 -7.00 -3.90
CA SER A 143 36.64 -6.14 -2.82
C SER A 143 35.26 -5.53 -3.15
N LEU A 144 35.05 -5.12 -4.41
CA LEU A 144 33.79 -4.56 -4.86
C LEU A 144 32.68 -5.63 -4.88
N ALA A 145 32.99 -6.84 -5.38
CA ALA A 145 32.06 -7.96 -5.36
C ALA A 145 31.65 -8.33 -3.93
N LEU A 146 32.62 -8.39 -3.00
CA LEU A 146 32.39 -8.65 -1.60
C LEU A 146 31.52 -7.56 -0.94
N ALA A 147 31.77 -6.28 -1.26
CA ALA A 147 30.98 -5.17 -0.77
C ALA A 147 29.52 -5.22 -1.23
N VAL A 148 29.27 -5.53 -2.50
CA VAL A 148 27.92 -5.71 -3.04
C VAL A 148 27.21 -6.88 -2.35
N PHE A 149 27.91 -8.00 -2.17
CA PHE A 149 27.39 -9.17 -1.48
C PHE A 149 27.01 -8.88 -0.03
N LEU A 150 27.92 -8.27 0.75
CA LEU A 150 27.67 -7.86 2.14
C LEU A 150 26.52 -6.85 2.23
N GLY A 151 26.50 -5.84 1.35
CA GLY A 151 25.43 -4.86 1.27
C GLY A 151 24.07 -5.52 1.01
N TRP A 152 24.02 -6.54 0.15
CA TRP A 152 22.79 -7.29 -0.14
C TRP A 152 22.31 -8.14 1.04
N VAL A 153 23.22 -8.83 1.73
CA VAL A 153 22.89 -9.61 2.94
C VAL A 153 22.35 -8.69 4.03
N LEU A 154 23.03 -7.57 4.29
CA LEU A 154 22.64 -6.60 5.32
C LEU A 154 21.30 -5.95 4.99
N ALA A 155 21.10 -5.52 3.75
CA ALA A 155 19.83 -4.95 3.30
C ALA A 155 18.66 -5.93 3.47
N ARG A 156 18.85 -7.23 3.13
CA ARG A 156 17.83 -8.26 3.34
C ARG A 156 17.52 -8.47 4.81
N LYS A 157 18.53 -8.57 5.67
CA LYS A 157 18.35 -8.85 7.10
C LYS A 157 17.68 -7.69 7.85
N VAL A 158 18.06 -6.44 7.54
CA VAL A 158 17.54 -5.25 8.22
C VAL A 158 16.17 -4.81 7.68
N MET A 159 15.92 -4.93 6.37
CA MET A 159 14.64 -4.51 5.78
C MET A 159 13.53 -5.55 5.91
N ALA A 160 13.85 -6.84 6.11
CA ALA A 160 12.84 -7.89 6.18
C ALA A 160 11.78 -7.67 7.28
N PRO A 161 12.14 -7.30 8.54
CA PRO A 161 11.16 -7.01 9.58
C PRO A 161 10.24 -5.83 9.22
N VAL A 162 10.80 -4.74 8.67
CA VAL A 162 10.03 -3.55 8.28
C VAL A 162 9.04 -3.87 7.17
N VAL A 163 9.46 -4.62 6.15
CA VAL A 163 8.57 -5.03 5.04
C VAL A 163 7.47 -5.97 5.53
N ARG A 164 7.79 -6.87 6.48
CA ARG A 164 6.81 -7.76 7.10
C ARG A 164 5.78 -6.98 7.91
N LEU A 165 6.21 -6.03 8.74
CA LEU A 165 5.33 -5.18 9.54
C LEU A 165 4.43 -4.34 8.63
N ALA A 166 5.00 -3.70 7.63
CA ALA A 166 4.24 -2.93 6.64
C ALA A 166 3.20 -3.79 5.92
N ARG A 167 3.53 -5.04 5.58
CA ARG A 167 2.58 -5.98 4.96
C ARG A 167 1.46 -6.38 5.91
N GLN A 168 1.78 -6.68 7.18
CA GLN A 168 0.78 -7.01 8.20
C GLN A 168 -0.20 -5.85 8.42
N VAL A 169 0.31 -4.61 8.50
CA VAL A 169 -0.53 -3.40 8.63
C VAL A 169 -1.38 -3.13 7.38
N ARG A 170 -0.86 -3.45 6.17
CA ARG A 170 -1.59 -3.25 4.92
C ARG A 170 -2.71 -4.26 4.69
N HIS A 171 -2.67 -5.41 5.36
CA HIS A 171 -3.75 -6.38 5.29
C HIS A 171 -4.91 -5.94 6.18
N ARG A 172 -6.06 -5.69 5.53
CA ARG A 172 -7.31 -5.19 6.12
C ARG A 172 -7.85 -6.08 7.25
N ASP A 173 -7.37 -7.31 7.35
CA ASP A 173 -7.73 -8.31 8.36
C ASP A 173 -7.40 -7.84 9.79
N GLN A 174 -6.54 -6.84 9.97
CA GLN A 174 -6.28 -6.25 11.30
C GLN A 174 -7.44 -5.40 11.85
N LEU A 175 -8.35 -4.94 11.00
CA LEU A 175 -9.56 -4.22 11.42
C LEU A 175 -10.66 -5.18 11.89
N LEU A 176 -10.56 -6.47 11.58
CA LEU A 176 -11.42 -7.49 12.18
C LEU A 176 -11.02 -7.64 13.65
N GLY A 177 -12.01 -7.60 14.55
CA GLY A 177 -11.81 -7.45 16.00
C GLY A 177 -10.98 -8.53 16.71
N LEU A 178 -10.46 -9.53 15.98
CA LEU A 178 -9.73 -10.69 16.49
C LEU A 178 -8.27 -10.79 16.04
N ALA A 179 -7.74 -9.82 15.27
CA ALA A 179 -6.36 -9.93 14.84
C ALA A 179 -5.38 -9.80 16.03
N PRO A 180 -4.43 -10.75 16.18
CA PRO A 180 -3.45 -10.75 17.26
C PRO A 180 -2.55 -9.50 17.20
N PRO A 181 -1.98 -9.08 18.35
CA PRO A 181 -1.07 -7.94 18.41
C PRO A 181 0.17 -8.20 17.55
N LEU A 182 0.71 -7.14 16.97
CA LEU A 182 1.90 -7.17 16.12
C LEU A 182 3.19 -7.28 16.93
N ALA A 183 3.28 -6.57 18.06
CA ALA A 183 4.51 -6.41 18.83
C ALA A 183 5.23 -7.72 19.22
N PRO A 184 4.54 -8.83 19.59
CA PRO A 184 5.21 -10.09 19.96
C PRO A 184 6.05 -10.74 18.84
N ASP A 185 5.79 -10.41 17.58
CA ASP A 185 6.51 -10.97 16.42
C ASP A 185 7.85 -10.25 16.12
N TYR A 186 8.17 -9.19 16.87
CA TYR A 186 9.31 -8.31 16.64
C TYR A 186 10.23 -8.23 17.86
N ALA A 187 11.52 -7.99 17.60
CA ALA A 187 12.51 -7.78 18.64
C ALA A 187 12.29 -6.44 19.35
N ALA A 188 12.85 -6.27 20.55
CA ALA A 188 12.81 -5.01 21.30
C ALA A 188 13.81 -3.98 20.76
N ASP A 189 13.72 -3.69 19.47
CA ASP A 189 14.49 -2.69 18.73
C ASP A 189 13.56 -1.59 18.15
N GLU A 190 14.07 -0.75 17.26
CA GLU A 190 13.28 0.33 16.63
C GLU A 190 12.08 -0.19 15.84
N VAL A 191 12.16 -1.41 15.30
CA VAL A 191 11.03 -2.03 14.58
C VAL A 191 9.99 -2.55 15.57
N GLY A 192 10.42 -3.08 16.71
CA GLY A 192 9.54 -3.45 17.82
C GLY A 192 8.78 -2.28 18.42
N GLU A 193 9.45 -1.16 18.68
CA GLU A 193 8.79 0.06 19.16
C GLU A 193 7.73 0.56 18.18
N LEU A 194 8.02 0.50 16.88
CA LEU A 194 7.05 0.83 15.85
C LEU A 194 5.84 -0.11 15.87
N ALA A 195 6.05 -1.42 16.06
CA ALA A 195 4.96 -2.39 16.20
C ALA A 195 4.09 -2.10 17.43
N VAL A 196 4.67 -1.75 18.58
CA VAL A 196 3.94 -1.33 19.79
C VAL A 196 3.10 -0.07 19.54
N ALA A 197 3.65 0.91 18.84
CA ALA A 197 2.92 2.13 18.48
C ALA A 197 1.72 1.83 17.55
N PHE A 198 1.90 0.90 16.59
CA PHE A 198 0.81 0.43 15.74
C PHE A 198 -0.28 -0.29 16.54
N ASP A 199 0.09 -1.20 17.45
CA ASP A 199 -0.87 -1.88 18.32
C ASP A 199 -1.66 -0.89 19.19
N ALA A 200 -1.00 0.13 19.74
CA ALA A 200 -1.65 1.16 20.54
C ALA A 200 -2.65 1.99 19.72
N THR A 201 -2.30 2.37 18.49
CA THR A 201 -3.17 3.15 17.61
C THR A 201 -4.36 2.32 17.10
N LEU A 202 -4.12 1.06 16.70
CA LEU A 202 -5.17 0.11 16.35
C LEU A 202 -6.11 -0.15 17.54
N GLY A 203 -5.57 -0.29 18.75
CA GLY A 203 -6.34 -0.43 19.98
C GLY A 203 -7.27 0.76 20.23
N ARG A 204 -6.77 1.99 20.08
CA ARG A 204 -7.60 3.21 20.21
C ARG A 204 -8.68 3.28 19.14
N LEU A 205 -8.37 2.92 17.90
CA LEU A 205 -9.35 2.87 16.80
C LEU A 205 -10.44 1.84 17.08
N ARG A 206 -10.08 0.62 17.50
CA ARG A 206 -11.03 -0.42 17.90
C ARG A 206 -11.94 0.03 19.05
N GLN A 207 -11.38 0.69 20.06
CA GLN A 207 -12.15 1.24 21.17
C GLN A 207 -13.11 2.34 20.70
N ALA A 208 -12.68 3.24 19.83
CA ALA A 208 -13.53 4.29 19.26
C ALA A 208 -14.70 3.68 18.48
N LEU A 209 -14.41 2.72 17.59
CA LEU A 209 -15.43 2.00 16.82
C LEU A 209 -16.40 1.23 17.73
N THR A 210 -15.90 0.58 18.79
CA THR A 210 -16.76 -0.15 19.75
C THR A 210 -17.66 0.79 20.54
N ARG A 211 -17.14 1.95 20.99
CA ARG A 211 -17.96 2.97 21.66
C ARG A 211 -19.03 3.52 20.74
N GLU A 212 -18.72 3.71 19.47
CA GLU A 212 -19.69 4.17 18.48
C GLU A 212 -20.79 3.14 18.21
N ARG A 213 -20.44 1.84 18.20
CA ARG A 213 -21.41 0.73 18.13
C ARG A 213 -22.36 0.74 19.33
N LEU A 214 -21.82 0.80 20.55
CA LEU A 214 -22.61 0.82 21.79
C LEU A 214 -23.51 2.05 21.85
N PHE A 215 -22.98 3.23 21.50
CA PHE A 215 -23.75 4.48 21.45
C PHE A 215 -24.99 4.38 20.55
N THR A 216 -24.87 3.77 19.36
CA THR A 216 -26.01 3.60 18.46
C THR A 216 -27.09 2.68 19.06
N SER A 217 -26.69 1.63 19.79
CA SER A 217 -27.63 0.75 20.49
C SER A 217 -28.33 1.46 21.65
N ASP A 218 -27.55 2.13 22.49
CA ASP A 218 -28.03 2.76 23.71
C ASP A 218 -29.00 3.91 23.40
N VAL A 219 -28.65 4.76 22.43
CA VAL A 219 -29.52 5.84 21.94
C VAL A 219 -30.86 5.30 21.40
N SER A 220 -30.87 4.09 20.81
CA SER A 220 -32.11 3.46 20.34
C SER A 220 -33.09 3.20 21.48
N HIS A 221 -32.58 2.70 22.61
CA HIS A 221 -33.40 2.37 23.77
C HIS A 221 -33.81 3.63 24.53
N GLU A 222 -32.88 4.57 24.73
CA GLU A 222 -33.13 5.83 25.44
C GLU A 222 -34.12 6.73 24.72
N LEU A 223 -34.22 6.67 23.38
CA LEU A 223 -35.23 7.43 22.62
C LEU A 223 -36.60 6.72 22.55
N ARG A 224 -36.65 5.38 22.59
CA ARG A 224 -37.90 4.62 22.50
C ARG A 224 -38.79 4.84 23.73
N THR A 225 -38.19 4.85 24.92
CA THR A 225 -38.90 4.99 26.20
C THR A 225 -39.70 6.30 26.30
N PRO A 226 -39.13 7.51 26.08
CA PRO A 226 -39.88 8.75 26.16
C PRO A 226 -40.96 8.86 25.07
N LEU A 227 -40.71 8.33 23.87
CA LEU A 227 -41.72 8.30 22.80
C LEU A 227 -42.90 7.39 23.14
N MET A 228 -42.65 6.26 23.81
CA MET A 228 -43.72 5.37 24.30
C MET A 228 -44.55 6.05 25.39
N VAL A 229 -43.91 6.78 26.30
CA VAL A 229 -44.62 7.55 27.34
C VAL A 229 -45.48 8.66 26.71
N LEU A 230 -44.96 9.37 25.70
CA LEU A 230 -45.71 10.39 24.97
C LEU A 230 -46.92 9.79 24.24
N ALA A 231 -46.74 8.65 23.56
CA ALA A 231 -47.82 7.95 22.88
C ALA A 231 -48.92 7.51 23.85
N SER A 232 -48.55 6.84 24.95
CA SER A 232 -49.50 6.40 25.99
C SER A 232 -50.23 7.57 26.66
N SER A 233 -49.53 8.68 26.89
CA SER A 233 -50.16 9.90 27.43
C SER A 233 -51.18 10.49 26.45
N CYS A 234 -50.90 10.45 25.14
CA CYS A 234 -51.84 10.89 24.12
C CYS A 234 -53.07 9.96 24.06
N GLU A 235 -52.88 8.64 24.12
CA GLU A 235 -53.98 7.66 24.16
C GLU A 235 -54.92 7.92 25.35
N LEU A 236 -54.36 8.06 26.57
CA LEU A 236 -55.14 8.35 27.78
C LEU A 236 -55.92 9.67 27.68
N LEU A 237 -55.34 10.70 27.04
CA LEU A 237 -56.03 11.97 26.84
C LEU A 237 -57.14 11.87 25.80
N LEU A 238 -56.99 11.06 24.74
CA LEU A 238 -58.02 10.85 23.73
C LEU A 238 -59.21 10.03 24.27
N GLU A 239 -58.96 9.15 25.23
CA GLU A 239 -60.00 8.41 25.96
C GLU A 239 -60.77 9.27 26.97
N ASN A 240 -60.22 10.42 27.39
CA ASN A 240 -60.87 11.30 28.36
C ASN A 240 -62.10 12.02 27.75
N PRO A 241 -63.32 11.77 28.26
CA PRO A 241 -64.53 12.43 27.75
C PRO A 241 -64.63 13.92 28.12
N ALA A 242 -63.79 14.42 29.04
CA ALA A 242 -63.80 15.82 29.48
C ALA A 242 -63.03 16.77 28.54
N ILE A 243 -62.29 16.24 27.56
CA ILE A 243 -61.58 17.06 26.57
C ILE A 243 -62.54 17.61 25.53
N ASP A 244 -62.43 18.92 25.26
CA ASP A 244 -63.16 19.60 24.20
C ASP A 244 -62.62 19.24 22.81
N GLN A 245 -63.40 19.47 21.74
CA GLN A 245 -63.01 19.09 20.38
C GLN A 245 -61.67 19.73 19.95
N ARG A 246 -61.38 20.94 20.43
CA ARG A 246 -60.12 21.63 20.13
C ARG A 246 -58.93 20.96 20.83
N GLY A 247 -59.08 20.54 22.09
CA GLY A 247 -58.09 19.75 22.81
C GLY A 247 -57.84 18.39 22.16
N ARG A 248 -58.90 17.68 21.75
CA ARG A 248 -58.79 16.40 21.00
C ARG A 248 -57.95 16.55 19.75
N ASN A 249 -58.25 17.55 18.91
CA ASN A 249 -57.50 17.81 17.68
C ASN A 249 -56.00 18.11 17.94
N GLN A 250 -55.66 18.76 19.06
CA GLN A 250 -54.26 19.01 19.44
C GLN A 250 -53.55 17.73 19.90
N VAL A 251 -54.22 16.91 20.73
CA VAL A 251 -53.68 15.63 21.20
C VAL A 251 -53.46 14.68 20.01
N GLU A 252 -54.39 14.58 19.07
CA GLU A 252 -54.20 13.82 17.82
C GLU A 252 -52.98 14.33 17.02
N ARG A 253 -52.75 15.65 17.02
CA ARG A 253 -51.59 16.24 16.33
C ARG A 253 -50.27 15.89 17.04
N ILE A 254 -50.26 15.85 18.37
CA ILE A 254 -49.10 15.43 19.17
C ILE A 254 -48.85 13.93 19.01
N ALA A 255 -49.90 13.11 19.05
CA ALA A 255 -49.82 11.67 18.82
C ALA A 255 -49.20 11.36 17.46
N ARG A 256 -49.67 12.03 16.40
CA ARG A 256 -49.06 11.95 15.07
C ARG A 256 -47.59 12.35 15.09
N ALA A 257 -47.23 13.52 15.63
CA ALA A 257 -45.84 13.97 15.68
C ALA A 257 -44.91 13.05 16.49
N SER A 258 -45.42 12.41 17.55
CA SER A 258 -44.67 11.44 18.35
C SER A 258 -44.42 10.14 17.57
N GLU A 259 -45.42 9.68 16.83
CA GLU A 259 -45.30 8.52 15.95
C GLU A 259 -44.33 8.78 14.79
N GLU A 260 -44.40 9.98 14.20
CA GLU A 260 -43.45 10.47 13.21
C GLU A 260 -42.01 10.42 13.73
N MET A 261 -41.77 10.90 14.94
CA MET A 261 -40.43 10.88 15.56
C MET A 261 -39.94 9.45 15.82
N ARG A 262 -40.83 8.54 16.19
CA ARG A 262 -40.52 7.11 16.40
C ARG A 262 -40.03 6.45 15.11
N GLU A 263 -40.72 6.66 14.00
CA GLU A 263 -40.33 6.10 12.70
C GLU A 263 -38.98 6.65 12.21
N LEU A 264 -38.75 7.96 12.36
CA LEU A 264 -37.50 8.62 12.00
C LEU A 264 -36.31 8.05 12.77
N VAL A 265 -36.46 7.95 14.10
CA VAL A 265 -35.42 7.41 14.98
C VAL A 265 -35.12 5.96 14.62
N GLN A 266 -36.15 5.13 14.47
CA GLN A 266 -35.98 3.73 14.09
C GLN A 266 -35.28 3.58 12.73
N THR A 267 -35.63 4.43 11.77
CA THR A 267 -35.04 4.46 10.43
C THR A 267 -33.55 4.84 10.47
N PHE A 268 -33.19 5.92 11.16
CA PHE A 268 -31.80 6.35 11.27
C PHE A 268 -30.93 5.34 11.99
N LEU A 269 -31.45 4.73 13.05
CA LEU A 269 -30.72 3.71 13.81
C LEU A 269 -30.53 2.43 13.01
N MET A 270 -31.52 2.04 12.19
CA MET A 270 -31.39 0.89 11.29
C MET A 270 -30.34 1.15 10.20
N LEU A 271 -30.32 2.35 9.60
CA LEU A 271 -29.30 2.76 8.62
C LEU A 271 -27.90 2.87 9.23
N ALA A 272 -27.78 3.37 10.47
CA ALA A 272 -26.51 3.47 11.19
C ALA A 272 -25.93 2.09 11.54
N ARG A 273 -26.80 1.10 11.81
CA ARG A 273 -26.40 -0.30 12.04
C ARG A 273 -26.02 -1.01 10.74
N SER A 274 -26.78 -0.82 9.66
CA SER A 274 -26.59 -1.56 8.41
C SER A 274 -25.31 -1.21 7.64
N GLN A 275 -24.83 0.03 7.72
CA GLN A 275 -23.53 0.41 7.14
C GLN A 275 -22.33 -0.23 7.88
N ARG A 276 -22.56 -0.89 9.03
CA ARG A 276 -21.50 -1.20 10.00
C ARG A 276 -21.44 -2.65 10.43
N GLU A 277 -22.50 -3.43 10.24
CA GLU A 277 -22.41 -4.88 10.36
C GLU A 277 -21.55 -5.40 9.20
N ASP A 278 -20.31 -5.79 9.51
CA ASP A 278 -19.49 -6.59 8.60
C ASP A 278 -20.35 -7.72 8.04
N ALA A 279 -20.23 -7.99 6.74
CA ALA A 279 -21.06 -8.93 5.98
C ALA A 279 -21.17 -10.36 6.56
N GLY A 280 -20.46 -10.68 7.64
CA GLY A 280 -20.47 -11.98 8.32
C GLY A 280 -21.24 -12.07 9.65
N SER A 281 -21.75 -10.99 10.25
CA SER A 281 -22.40 -11.06 11.59
C SER A 281 -23.90 -10.80 11.62
N ALA A 282 -24.49 -10.28 10.54
CA ALA A 282 -25.94 -10.11 10.46
C ALA A 282 -26.63 -11.47 10.24
N PRO A 283 -27.81 -11.71 10.83
CA PRO A 283 -28.58 -12.92 10.55
C PRO A 283 -28.88 -13.00 9.05
N GLN A 284 -28.40 -14.07 8.41
CA GLN A 284 -28.59 -14.35 6.99
C GLN A 284 -29.81 -15.24 6.82
N GLN A 285 -30.82 -14.78 6.09
CA GLN A 285 -32.04 -15.55 5.80
C GLN A 285 -32.36 -15.49 4.31
N ASN A 286 -32.98 -16.55 3.80
CA ASN A 286 -33.51 -16.55 2.45
C ASN A 286 -34.83 -15.76 2.38
N LEU A 287 -35.24 -15.40 1.16
CA LEU A 287 -36.42 -14.59 0.92
C LEU A 287 -37.71 -15.22 1.47
N THR A 288 -37.85 -16.54 1.35
CA THR A 288 -39.02 -17.29 1.83
C THR A 288 -39.15 -17.22 3.35
N GLN A 289 -38.04 -17.33 4.09
CA GLN A 289 -38.04 -17.24 5.55
C GLN A 289 -38.53 -15.87 6.02
N VAL A 290 -38.01 -14.79 5.43
CA VAL A 290 -38.42 -13.42 5.76
C VAL A 290 -39.88 -13.19 5.39
N ALA A 291 -40.30 -13.60 4.18
CA ALA A 291 -41.69 -13.48 3.74
C ALA A 291 -42.67 -14.18 4.69
N ASN A 292 -42.39 -15.43 5.07
CA ASN A 292 -43.24 -16.18 6.01
C ASN A 292 -43.37 -15.48 7.37
N SER A 293 -42.25 -14.94 7.90
CA SER A 293 -42.29 -14.21 9.17
C SER A 293 -43.16 -12.95 9.10
N LEU A 294 -43.07 -12.20 8.00
CA LEU A 294 -43.86 -11.00 7.79
C LEU A 294 -45.33 -11.32 7.52
N LEU A 295 -45.63 -12.39 6.79
CA LEU A 295 -47.00 -12.84 6.57
C LEU A 295 -47.71 -13.18 7.89
N CYS A 296 -47.02 -13.81 8.85
CA CYS A 296 -47.60 -14.07 10.17
C CYS A 296 -48.00 -12.78 10.90
N VAL A 297 -47.22 -11.70 10.77
CA VAL A 297 -47.49 -10.41 11.43
C VAL A 297 -48.57 -9.62 10.70
N TRP A 298 -48.49 -9.53 9.36
CA TRP A 298 -49.34 -8.65 8.58
C TRP A 298 -50.70 -9.26 8.22
N ARG A 299 -50.84 -10.59 8.23
CA ARG A 299 -52.10 -11.26 7.88
C ARG A 299 -53.24 -10.80 8.76
N GLU A 300 -53.07 -10.82 10.08
CA GLU A 300 -54.11 -10.43 11.03
C GLU A 300 -54.49 -8.94 10.87
N LEU A 301 -53.50 -8.07 10.67
CA LEU A 301 -53.72 -6.63 10.50
C LEU A 301 -54.47 -6.30 9.19
N ILE A 302 -54.10 -6.96 8.09
CA ILE A 302 -54.70 -6.73 6.77
C ILE A 302 -56.12 -7.30 6.71
N GLU A 303 -56.31 -8.53 7.18
CA GLU A 303 -57.61 -9.21 7.16
C GLU A 303 -58.61 -8.57 8.12
N SER A 304 -58.17 -8.06 9.29
CA SER A 304 -59.04 -7.31 10.21
C SER A 304 -59.53 -5.98 9.64
N LYS A 305 -58.79 -5.37 8.69
CA LYS A 305 -59.23 -4.21 7.89
C LYS A 305 -60.26 -4.58 6.80
N GLY A 306 -60.54 -5.88 6.61
CA GLY A 306 -61.43 -6.37 5.55
C GLY A 306 -60.77 -6.50 4.17
N LEU A 307 -59.43 -6.50 4.12
CA LEU A 307 -58.65 -6.72 2.91
C LEU A 307 -58.27 -8.20 2.75
N THR A 308 -58.06 -8.65 1.52
CA THR A 308 -57.57 -10.02 1.25
C THR A 308 -56.05 -10.02 1.06
N LEU A 309 -55.31 -10.75 1.90
CA LEU A 309 -53.87 -10.97 1.72
C LEU A 309 -53.60 -12.23 0.89
N GLN A 310 -53.09 -12.04 -0.32
CA GLN A 310 -52.68 -13.10 -1.23
C GLN A 310 -51.16 -13.31 -1.14
N PHE A 311 -50.72 -14.56 -0.98
CA PHE A 311 -49.30 -14.90 -0.99
C PHE A 311 -49.01 -15.92 -2.09
N GLU A 312 -48.11 -15.55 -2.98
CA GLU A 312 -47.62 -16.40 -4.06
C GLU A 312 -46.15 -16.74 -3.79
N PRO A 313 -45.85 -17.95 -3.31
CA PRO A 313 -44.51 -18.30 -2.85
C PRO A 313 -43.47 -18.34 -3.98
N GLY A 314 -43.89 -18.40 -5.25
CA GLY A 314 -43.01 -18.39 -6.42
C GLY A 314 -41.89 -19.44 -6.38
N HIS A 315 -40.75 -19.10 -6.98
CA HIS A 315 -39.54 -19.94 -7.01
C HIS A 315 -38.29 -19.10 -6.70
N PRO A 316 -38.17 -18.53 -5.48
CA PRO A 316 -37.05 -17.64 -5.15
C PRO A 316 -35.73 -18.40 -5.03
N SER A 317 -34.63 -17.71 -5.30
CA SER A 317 -33.29 -18.23 -5.04
C SER A 317 -33.11 -18.62 -3.56
N THR A 318 -32.24 -19.61 -3.31
CA THR A 318 -31.80 -20.00 -1.96
C THR A 318 -30.72 -19.07 -1.39
N THR A 319 -30.34 -18.02 -2.12
CA THR A 319 -29.43 -16.96 -1.66
C THR A 319 -29.92 -16.37 -0.33
N CYS A 320 -29.02 -16.28 0.64
CA CYS A 320 -29.30 -15.60 1.89
C CYS A 320 -28.90 -14.12 1.81
N TYR A 321 -29.72 -13.28 2.42
CA TYR A 321 -29.52 -11.84 2.52
C TYR A 321 -29.55 -11.41 4.00
N ASN A 322 -29.10 -10.19 4.29
CA ASN A 322 -29.25 -9.59 5.61
C ASN A 322 -30.75 -9.53 5.98
N ALA A 323 -31.15 -10.36 6.94
CA ALA A 323 -32.56 -10.53 7.31
C ALA A 323 -33.18 -9.23 7.82
N THR A 324 -32.43 -8.40 8.54
CA THR A 324 -32.92 -7.13 9.08
C THR A 324 -33.26 -6.14 7.97
N LEU A 325 -32.38 -6.02 6.98
CA LEU A 325 -32.61 -5.15 5.82
C LEU A 325 -33.76 -5.63 4.95
N LEU A 326 -33.81 -6.94 4.66
CA LEU A 326 -34.87 -7.51 3.84
C LEU A 326 -36.23 -7.39 4.52
N THR A 327 -36.29 -7.62 5.85
CA THR A 327 -37.51 -7.42 6.66
C THR A 327 -37.95 -5.96 6.63
N ALA A 328 -37.00 -5.02 6.69
CA ALA A 328 -37.31 -3.60 6.65
C ALA A 328 -37.88 -3.16 5.30
N VAL A 329 -37.29 -3.61 4.18
CA VAL A 329 -37.78 -3.27 2.84
C VAL A 329 -39.17 -3.87 2.61
N MET A 330 -39.31 -5.18 2.79
CA MET A 330 -40.58 -5.88 2.55
C MET A 330 -41.68 -5.41 3.50
N GLY A 331 -41.36 -5.21 4.78
CA GLY A 331 -42.29 -4.70 5.79
C GLY A 331 -42.77 -3.28 5.49
N ASN A 332 -41.89 -2.39 4.99
CA ASN A 332 -42.30 -1.04 4.58
C ASN A 332 -43.26 -1.05 3.40
N LEU A 333 -43.03 -1.92 2.41
CA LEU A 333 -43.91 -2.05 1.25
C LEU A 333 -45.27 -2.64 1.62
N LEU A 334 -45.31 -3.68 2.46
CA LEU A 334 -46.56 -4.26 2.98
C LEU A 334 -47.35 -3.26 3.81
N ARG A 335 -46.67 -2.47 4.66
CA ARG A 335 -47.29 -1.39 5.43
C ARG A 335 -47.92 -0.35 4.51
N ASN A 336 -47.20 0.09 3.48
CA ASN A 336 -47.72 1.06 2.51
C ASN A 336 -48.95 0.51 1.79
N ALA A 337 -48.89 -0.74 1.32
CA ALA A 337 -50.03 -1.41 0.70
C ALA A 337 -51.26 -1.47 1.64
N CYS A 338 -51.04 -1.85 2.90
CA CYS A 338 -52.09 -1.90 3.92
C CYS A 338 -52.69 -0.53 4.21
N HIS A 339 -51.88 0.52 4.18
CA HIS A 339 -52.32 1.88 4.47
C HIS A 339 -53.20 2.45 3.36
N TYR A 340 -52.74 2.36 2.12
CA TYR A 340 -53.37 3.01 0.96
C TYR A 340 -54.46 2.18 0.27
N THR A 341 -54.75 0.97 0.77
CA THR A 341 -55.86 0.13 0.31
C THR A 341 -57.00 0.17 1.31
N GLU A 342 -58.17 0.66 0.89
CA GLU A 342 -59.39 0.67 1.73
C GLU A 342 -60.22 -0.60 1.56
N LYS A 343 -60.33 -1.11 0.33
CA LYS A 343 -61.04 -2.34 -0.02
C LYS A 343 -60.31 -3.06 -1.14
N GLY A 344 -60.35 -4.39 -1.12
CA GLY A 344 -59.75 -5.23 -2.17
C GLY A 344 -58.64 -6.12 -1.61
N PHE A 345 -57.48 -6.14 -2.27
CA PHE A 345 -56.43 -7.12 -1.97
C PHE A 345 -55.03 -6.49 -1.93
N ILE A 346 -54.15 -7.21 -1.22
CA ILE A 346 -52.70 -7.01 -1.22
C ILE A 346 -52.09 -8.34 -1.59
N ARG A 347 -51.16 -8.35 -2.55
CA ARG A 347 -50.48 -9.55 -3.02
C ARG A 347 -48.98 -9.43 -2.78
N LEU A 348 -48.40 -10.45 -2.16
CA LEU A 348 -46.95 -10.63 -2.06
C LEU A 348 -46.56 -11.82 -2.93
N THR A 349 -45.74 -11.57 -3.95
CA THR A 349 -45.24 -12.61 -4.87
C THR A 349 -43.72 -12.67 -4.77
N LEU A 350 -43.17 -13.85 -4.50
CA LEU A 350 -41.71 -14.04 -4.55
C LEU A 350 -41.29 -14.39 -5.99
N THR A 351 -40.19 -13.81 -6.47
CA THR A 351 -39.63 -14.08 -7.80
C THR A 351 -38.24 -14.72 -7.65
N ALA A 352 -37.67 -15.23 -8.74
CA ALA A 352 -36.35 -15.86 -8.70
C ALA A 352 -35.25 -14.94 -8.12
N ASN A 353 -35.34 -13.64 -8.44
CA ASN A 353 -34.33 -12.64 -8.10
C ASN A 353 -34.80 -11.63 -7.04
N GLY A 354 -36.00 -11.76 -6.48
CA GLY A 354 -36.53 -10.75 -5.57
C GLY A 354 -38.00 -10.95 -5.24
N PHE A 355 -38.76 -9.88 -5.07
CA PHE A 355 -40.18 -9.97 -4.71
C PHE A 355 -40.99 -8.79 -5.24
N VAL A 356 -42.30 -8.99 -5.31
CA VAL A 356 -43.28 -8.01 -5.77
C VAL A 356 -44.36 -7.86 -4.71
N VAL A 357 -44.70 -6.61 -4.38
CA VAL A 357 -45.84 -6.25 -3.53
C VAL A 357 -46.82 -5.46 -4.38
N GLU A 358 -48.04 -5.98 -4.52
CA GLU A 358 -49.12 -5.36 -5.27
C GLU A 358 -50.28 -5.00 -4.34
N ASP A 359 -50.93 -3.89 -4.62
CA ASP A 359 -52.14 -3.46 -3.90
C ASP A 359 -53.21 -2.97 -4.88
N SER A 360 -54.47 -3.11 -4.49
CA SER A 360 -55.63 -2.60 -5.26
C SER A 360 -56.11 -1.22 -4.76
N GLY A 361 -55.20 -0.41 -4.22
CA GLY A 361 -55.49 0.90 -3.64
C GLY A 361 -55.71 1.99 -4.69
N VAL A 362 -55.59 3.24 -4.25
CA VAL A 362 -55.84 4.44 -5.08
C VAL A 362 -54.85 4.62 -6.25
N GLY A 363 -53.73 3.88 -6.25
CA GLY A 363 -52.67 4.01 -7.24
C GLY A 363 -51.86 5.31 -7.10
N ILE A 364 -50.75 5.39 -7.83
CA ILE A 364 -49.89 6.59 -7.89
C ILE A 364 -49.81 7.07 -9.34
N PRO A 365 -50.15 8.35 -9.63
CA PRO A 365 -49.99 8.92 -10.97
C PRO A 365 -48.56 8.83 -11.47
N GLU A 366 -48.38 8.54 -12.76
CA GLU A 366 -47.07 8.35 -13.41
C GLU A 366 -46.09 9.48 -13.13
N GLU A 367 -46.55 10.72 -13.26
CA GLU A 367 -45.79 11.95 -13.03
C GLU A 367 -45.20 12.08 -11.61
N LYS A 368 -45.73 11.33 -10.64
CA LYS A 368 -45.31 11.40 -9.24
C LYS A 368 -44.51 10.17 -8.80
N ARG A 369 -44.40 9.12 -9.62
CA ARG A 369 -43.81 7.83 -9.20
C ARG A 369 -42.34 7.96 -8.79
N GLU A 370 -41.53 8.68 -9.57
CA GLU A 370 -40.12 8.91 -9.23
C GLU A 370 -39.97 9.73 -7.95
N ALA A 371 -40.77 10.79 -7.81
CA ALA A 371 -40.73 11.65 -6.63
C ALA A 371 -41.18 10.93 -5.35
N MET A 372 -41.98 9.85 -5.41
CA MET A 372 -42.40 9.10 -4.22
C MET A 372 -41.25 8.43 -3.47
N PHE A 373 -40.11 8.22 -4.12
CA PHE A 373 -38.92 7.69 -3.46
C PHE A 373 -38.08 8.79 -2.80
N GLU A 374 -38.36 10.07 -3.05
CA GLU A 374 -37.71 11.17 -2.34
C GLU A 374 -38.21 11.30 -0.89
N PRO A 375 -37.34 11.68 0.07
CA PRO A 375 -37.76 11.92 1.45
C PRO A 375 -38.85 12.98 1.54
N PHE A 376 -39.88 12.73 2.37
CA PHE A 376 -40.97 13.65 2.68
C PHE A 376 -41.98 13.91 1.54
N VAL A 377 -41.89 13.19 0.42
CA VAL A 377 -42.86 13.32 -0.68
C VAL A 377 -44.09 12.45 -0.42
N ARG A 378 -45.27 12.99 -0.75
CA ARG A 378 -46.59 12.35 -0.58
C ARG A 378 -47.41 12.40 -1.87
N GLY A 379 -48.33 11.46 -2.03
CA GLY A 379 -49.40 11.48 -3.04
C GLY A 379 -50.31 12.71 -2.93
N SER A 380 -51.02 13.03 -4.01
CA SER A 380 -51.92 14.19 -4.15
C SER A 380 -53.01 14.30 -3.09
N GLU A 381 -53.28 13.24 -2.33
CA GLU A 381 -54.40 13.16 -1.42
C GLU A 381 -53.98 13.30 0.05
N LYS A 382 -54.65 14.24 0.74
CA LYS A 382 -54.49 14.59 2.17
C LYS A 382 -54.87 13.48 3.17
N ARG A 383 -54.88 12.21 2.76
CA ARG A 383 -55.50 11.10 3.52
C ARG A 383 -54.55 10.06 4.13
N GLY A 384 -53.26 10.10 3.84
CA GLY A 384 -52.30 9.16 4.43
C GLY A 384 -51.59 9.72 5.67
N GLU A 385 -51.83 9.15 6.85
CA GLU A 385 -50.96 9.31 8.03
C GLU A 385 -49.62 8.58 7.77
N GLY A 386 -48.50 9.30 7.80
CA GLY A 386 -47.16 8.76 7.51
C GLY A 386 -46.21 9.78 6.88
N LEU A 387 -44.92 9.76 7.23
CA LEU A 387 -43.94 10.81 6.86
C LEU A 387 -43.50 10.83 5.38
N GLY A 388 -43.95 9.91 4.53
CA GLY A 388 -43.36 9.71 3.20
C GLY A 388 -41.91 9.19 3.25
N LEU A 389 -41.49 8.64 4.40
CA LEU A 389 -40.13 8.12 4.59
C LEU A 389 -39.99 6.63 4.29
N GLY A 390 -41.10 5.88 4.26
CA GLY A 390 -41.07 4.44 4.02
C GLY A 390 -40.45 4.07 2.67
N LEU A 391 -40.84 4.77 1.59
CA LEU A 391 -40.31 4.51 0.25
C LEU A 391 -38.89 5.04 0.05
N SER A 392 -38.54 6.19 0.64
CA SER A 392 -37.15 6.68 0.62
C SER A 392 -36.19 5.79 1.42
N LEU A 393 -36.67 5.16 2.50
CA LEU A 393 -35.91 4.13 3.22
C LEU A 393 -35.70 2.88 2.36
N VAL A 394 -36.77 2.41 1.70
CA VAL A 394 -36.68 1.28 0.75
C VAL A 394 -35.64 1.58 -0.33
N GLN A 395 -35.70 2.76 -0.97
CA GLN A 395 -34.74 3.18 -1.98
C GLN A 395 -33.30 3.17 -1.44
N ARG A 396 -33.05 3.80 -0.29
CA ARG A 396 -31.71 3.85 0.32
C ARG A 396 -31.15 2.48 0.69
N ILE A 397 -31.99 1.58 1.21
CA ILE A 397 -31.55 0.21 1.50
C ILE A 397 -31.20 -0.50 0.21
N CYS A 398 -32.05 -0.38 -0.82
CA CYS A 398 -31.77 -0.99 -2.12
C CYS A 398 -30.47 -0.48 -2.74
N GLU A 399 -30.27 0.84 -2.80
CA GLU A 399 -29.03 1.46 -3.31
C GLU A 399 -27.79 0.97 -2.55
N ASN A 400 -27.85 0.92 -1.22
CA ASN A 400 -26.73 0.47 -0.39
C ASN A 400 -26.41 -1.03 -0.54
N GLN A 401 -27.40 -1.85 -0.86
CA GLN A 401 -27.24 -3.30 -1.05
C GLN A 401 -27.03 -3.68 -2.53
N GLY A 402 -27.04 -2.72 -3.45
CA GLY A 402 -26.99 -2.96 -4.89
C GLY A 402 -28.31 -3.48 -5.49
N TRP A 403 -29.39 -3.52 -4.71
CA TRP A 403 -30.73 -3.90 -5.18
C TRP A 403 -31.39 -2.75 -5.94
N THR A 404 -32.44 -3.07 -6.70
CA THR A 404 -33.26 -2.06 -7.36
C THR A 404 -34.71 -2.18 -6.90
N VAL A 405 -35.39 -1.04 -6.77
CA VAL A 405 -36.83 -0.97 -6.52
C VAL A 405 -37.48 -0.20 -7.67
N SER A 406 -38.59 -0.71 -8.19
CA SER A 406 -39.38 -0.07 -9.23
C SER A 406 -40.85 -0.01 -8.84
N LEU A 407 -41.55 0.98 -9.37
CA LEU A 407 -42.97 1.22 -9.14
C LEU A 407 -43.70 1.29 -10.48
N SER A 408 -44.67 0.42 -10.69
CA SER A 408 -45.60 0.43 -11.83
C SER A 408 -47.07 0.45 -11.36
N THR A 409 -48.00 0.74 -12.28
CA THR A 409 -49.44 0.67 -11.99
C THR A 409 -49.91 -0.77 -12.01
N MET A 410 -50.84 -1.11 -11.10
CA MET A 410 -51.63 -2.34 -11.16
C MET A 410 -52.99 -2.03 -11.79
N GLU A 411 -53.38 -2.74 -12.85
CA GLU A 411 -54.68 -2.53 -13.52
C GLU A 411 -55.81 -3.31 -12.80
N PRO A 412 -57.02 -2.74 -12.63
CA PRO A 412 -57.48 -1.45 -13.16
C PRO A 412 -57.09 -0.23 -12.29
N ASN A 413 -56.72 -0.42 -11.01
CA ASN A 413 -56.21 0.61 -10.10
C ASN A 413 -55.31 -0.05 -9.04
N GLY A 414 -54.25 0.64 -8.61
CA GLY A 414 -53.34 0.17 -7.57
C GLY A 414 -51.86 0.43 -7.85
N CYS A 415 -50.98 -0.04 -6.97
CA CYS A 415 -49.53 0.02 -7.15
C CYS A 415 -48.91 -1.37 -7.23
N ARG A 416 -47.85 -1.50 -8.01
CA ARG A 416 -46.99 -2.67 -8.08
C ARG A 416 -45.56 -2.24 -7.78
N PHE A 417 -45.05 -2.62 -6.61
CA PHE A 417 -43.66 -2.42 -6.22
C PHE A 417 -42.87 -3.70 -6.46
N GLU A 418 -41.81 -3.62 -7.28
CA GLU A 418 -40.94 -4.74 -7.58
C GLU A 418 -39.53 -4.45 -7.06
N VAL A 419 -38.97 -5.37 -6.28
CA VAL A 419 -37.62 -5.29 -5.73
C VAL A 419 -36.79 -6.41 -6.32
N ASP A 420 -35.72 -6.07 -7.02
CA ASP A 420 -34.75 -7.01 -7.59
C ASP A 420 -33.46 -7.00 -6.77
N LEU A 421 -33.11 -8.16 -6.23
CA LEU A 421 -31.93 -8.41 -5.39
C LEU A 421 -30.74 -8.93 -6.23
N GLY A 422 -30.91 -9.12 -7.54
CA GLY A 422 -30.06 -9.86 -8.46
C GLY A 422 -28.79 -9.15 -8.98
N LYS A 423 -28.30 -8.12 -8.30
CA LYS A 423 -26.96 -7.57 -8.55
C LYS A 423 -26.06 -7.86 -7.33
N ILE A 424 -25.45 -9.04 -7.32
CA ILE A 424 -24.26 -9.33 -6.52
C ILE A 424 -23.06 -9.36 -7.46
#